data_AF-A0A7W9LPE1-F1
#
_entry.id   AF-A0A7W9LPE1-F1
#
_cell.length_a   1.000
_cell.length_b   1.000
_cell.length_c   1.000
_cell.angle_alpha   90.00
_cell.angle_beta   90.00
_cell.angle_gamma   90.00
#
_symmetry.space_group_name_H-M   'P 1'
#
loop_
_entity.id
_entity.type
_entity.pdbx_description
1 polymer ?
#
loop_
_entity_poly.entity_id
_entity_poly.type
_entity_poly.pdbx_seq_one_letter_code
_entity_poly.pdbx_strand_id
1 'polypeptide(L)'
;MQREMARAEAARAREQARARREAERARAAYARGLAAEEKERKRLYVESRAADVEVMNEELDSRMKALDDLLRDTLGVDDHLDFETLKQPPRLPGWRFSELERAAHPPRPEQFAPPSPSGLNKVFGKTKHQKAVEAGNTAYAAALTAHQGQERSRLAELDRRQKDYAAAVRDAEAKAAAQHAEVDAFRRDFEGGDPEAVINYFELILQASDYPEGFPQSFKLAYVPESRQAVVEYELPPVDVVPAVKGYRYVKSTDKVNETARPASQVRATYASVVAQIALRTVHELFEADRGRHLDVVVLNGVLHTIDPGSGRPIKPCLVTLRTTRDTFGELDLGRVEPLACLKHLSAGVSKSPAELVPVRPVLEFDMVDPRFVAESDALALLDQRTNLMDLSPGEFESLIQNLFAKMGLDTKQTRASRDGGVDCVAWDQRPIFGGKVVIQAKRYRHTVGVSAVRDLFGTLQNEGASKGILVTTSGYGQASFDFAKNKPIELIDGANLLYLLEEHTGTAAKIVPPEGWKDPLPDSPVHE
;
A
#
# COMPACT_ATOMS: atom_id res chain seq x y z
N MET A 1 58.31 21.39 89.93
CA MET A 1 58.93 20.66 88.79
C MET A 1 58.35 19.25 88.56
N GLN A 2 58.60 18.22 89.38
CA GLN A 2 58.11 16.85 89.09
C GLN A 2 56.57 16.69 89.04
N ARG A 3 55.81 17.36 89.93
CA ARG A 3 54.33 17.32 89.91
C ARG A 3 53.71 18.06 88.72
N GLU A 4 54.38 19.07 88.17
CA GLU A 4 53.91 19.81 86.99
C GLU A 4 54.20 19.03 85.71
N MET A 5 55.35 18.37 85.61
CA MET A 5 55.64 17.45 84.49
C MET A 5 54.64 16.28 84.45
N ALA A 6 54.33 15.67 85.60
CA ALA A 6 53.32 14.61 85.66
C ALA A 6 51.89 15.08 85.27
N ARG A 7 51.50 16.32 85.64
CA ARG A 7 50.23 16.91 85.20
C ARG A 7 50.22 17.22 83.70
N ALA A 8 51.32 17.70 83.16
CA ALA A 8 51.47 17.98 81.73
C ALA A 8 51.48 16.69 80.88
N GLU A 9 52.14 15.63 81.34
CA GLU A 9 52.10 14.30 80.70
C GLU A 9 50.70 13.68 80.75
N ALA A 10 50.01 13.75 81.89
CA ALA A 10 48.63 13.28 82.01
C ALA A 10 47.66 14.07 81.12
N ALA A 11 47.86 15.39 80.97
CA ALA A 11 47.08 16.23 80.06
C ALA A 11 47.33 15.86 78.59
N ARG A 12 48.61 15.69 78.18
CA ARG A 12 48.98 15.22 76.84
C ARG A 12 48.44 13.83 76.53
N ALA A 13 48.45 12.90 77.49
CA ALA A 13 47.89 11.57 77.32
C ALA A 13 46.37 11.60 77.14
N ARG A 14 45.64 12.47 77.88
CA ARG A 14 44.20 12.67 77.71
C ARG A 14 43.85 13.30 76.35
N GLU A 15 44.65 14.26 75.91
CA GLU A 15 44.50 14.92 74.61
C GLU A 15 44.75 13.94 73.45
N GLN A 16 45.82 13.14 73.53
CA GLN A 16 46.10 12.07 72.58
C GLN A 16 45.00 10.99 72.57
N ALA A 17 44.47 10.60 73.74
CA ALA A 17 43.37 9.64 73.83
C ALA A 17 42.07 10.20 73.23
N ARG A 18 41.79 11.50 73.44
CA ARG A 18 40.65 12.20 72.84
C ARG A 18 40.80 12.29 71.31
N ALA A 19 41.97 12.71 70.82
CA ALA A 19 42.27 12.78 69.40
C ALA A 19 42.16 11.40 68.72
N ARG A 20 42.63 10.32 69.37
CA ARG A 20 42.46 8.94 68.89
C ARG A 20 40.98 8.53 68.78
N ARG A 21 40.17 8.82 69.80
CA ARG A 21 38.72 8.54 69.79
C ARG A 21 37.98 9.36 68.75
N GLU A 22 38.34 10.63 68.56
CA GLU A 22 37.76 11.49 67.52
C GLU A 22 38.14 11.00 66.12
N ALA A 23 39.40 10.63 65.90
CA ALA A 23 39.86 10.03 64.65
C ALA A 23 39.18 8.68 64.36
N GLU A 24 38.97 7.84 65.36
CA GLU A 24 38.25 6.57 65.23
C GLU A 24 36.76 6.78 64.89
N ARG A 25 36.10 7.73 65.56
CA ARG A 25 34.72 8.13 65.23
C ARG A 25 34.62 8.69 63.81
N ALA A 26 35.57 9.51 63.38
CA ALA A 26 35.63 10.05 62.03
C ALA A 26 35.82 8.94 60.98
N ARG A 27 36.73 7.99 61.21
CA ARG A 27 36.93 6.81 60.34
C ARG A 27 35.68 5.94 60.27
N ALA A 28 35.02 5.69 61.41
CA ALA A 28 33.78 4.91 61.46
C ALA A 28 32.59 5.63 60.81
N ALA A 29 32.53 6.96 60.88
CA ALA A 29 31.54 7.76 60.16
C ALA A 29 31.79 7.72 58.64
N TYR A 30 33.05 7.86 58.21
CA TYR A 30 33.43 7.77 56.80
C TYR A 30 33.13 6.38 56.19
N ALA A 31 33.49 5.30 56.89
CA ALA A 31 33.17 3.93 56.44
C ALA A 31 31.65 3.67 56.34
N ARG A 32 30.85 4.21 57.28
CA ARG A 32 29.39 4.15 57.20
C ARG A 32 28.83 4.98 56.03
N GLY A 33 29.44 6.13 55.73
CA GLY A 33 29.11 6.95 54.57
C GLY A 33 29.31 6.18 53.26
N LEU A 34 30.49 5.59 53.07
CA LEU A 34 30.79 4.78 51.88
C LEU A 34 29.84 3.58 51.72
N ALA A 35 29.53 2.87 52.82
CA ALA A 35 28.60 1.74 52.77
C ALA A 35 27.15 2.18 52.44
N ALA A 36 26.73 3.36 52.91
CA ALA A 36 25.43 3.94 52.58
C ALA A 36 25.37 4.37 51.10
N GLU A 37 26.42 5.02 50.58
CA GLU A 37 26.53 5.38 49.16
C GLU A 37 26.53 4.15 48.25
N GLU A 38 27.26 3.08 48.61
CA GLU A 38 27.27 1.85 47.82
C GLU A 38 25.90 1.16 47.81
N LYS A 39 25.20 1.14 48.95
CA LYS A 39 23.83 0.61 49.05
C LYS A 39 22.86 1.42 48.20
N GLU A 40 22.95 2.75 48.24
CA GLU A 40 22.09 3.62 47.44
C GLU A 40 22.37 3.45 45.94
N ARG A 41 23.63 3.36 45.53
CA ARG A 41 24.00 3.07 44.14
C ARG A 41 23.43 1.74 43.65
N LYS A 42 23.51 0.68 44.46
CA LYS A 42 22.92 -0.63 44.13
C LYS A 42 21.39 -0.56 44.02
N ARG A 43 20.75 0.23 44.89
CA ARG A 43 19.30 0.45 44.85
C ARG A 43 18.90 1.17 43.56
N LEU A 44 19.53 2.30 43.25
CA LEU A 44 19.28 3.08 42.03
C LEU A 44 19.53 2.25 40.76
N TYR A 45 20.56 1.42 40.76
CA TYR A 45 20.81 0.49 39.65
C TYR A 45 19.63 -0.50 39.46
N VAL A 46 19.19 -1.16 40.52
CA VAL A 46 18.05 -2.09 40.46
C VAL A 46 16.76 -1.40 40.04
N GLU A 47 16.53 -0.17 40.49
CA GLU A 47 15.38 0.66 40.12
C GLU A 47 15.43 1.04 38.63
N SER A 48 16.60 1.46 38.13
CA SER A 48 16.81 1.70 36.70
C SER A 48 16.56 0.44 35.86
N ARG A 49 17.07 -0.72 36.27
CA ARG A 49 16.83 -1.99 35.54
C ARG A 49 15.37 -2.43 35.57
N ALA A 50 14.64 -2.12 36.64
CA ALA A 50 13.21 -2.37 36.72
C ALA A 50 12.45 -1.43 35.77
N ALA A 51 12.79 -0.14 35.75
CA ALA A 51 12.22 0.84 34.83
C ALA A 51 12.47 0.48 33.35
N ASP A 52 13.68 0.03 32.99
CA ASP A 52 13.98 -0.47 31.64
C ASP A 52 13.00 -1.59 31.22
N VAL A 53 12.71 -2.51 32.14
CA VAL A 53 11.80 -3.63 31.90
C VAL A 53 10.34 -3.19 31.83
N GLU A 54 9.94 -2.17 32.59
CA GLU A 54 8.62 -1.57 32.47
C GLU A 54 8.42 -0.96 31.08
N VAL A 55 9.40 -0.19 30.58
CA VAL A 55 9.37 0.37 29.21
C VAL A 55 9.26 -0.74 28.15
N MET A 56 10.02 -1.84 28.28
CA MET A 56 9.92 -2.97 27.35
C MET A 56 8.52 -3.63 27.35
N ASN A 57 7.87 -3.70 28.52
CA ASN A 57 6.52 -4.23 28.63
C ASN A 57 5.47 -3.24 28.06
N GLU A 58 5.64 -1.94 28.27
CA GLU A 58 4.78 -0.90 27.69
C GLU A 58 4.84 -0.91 26.16
N GLU A 59 6.03 -1.08 25.57
CA GLU A 59 6.21 -1.22 24.12
C GLU A 59 5.53 -2.49 23.60
N LEU A 60 5.67 -3.62 24.32
CA LEU A 60 5.02 -4.87 23.97
C LEU A 60 3.49 -4.77 24.03
N ASP A 61 2.94 -4.12 25.05
CA ASP A 61 1.50 -3.89 25.22
C ASP A 61 0.97 -2.93 24.13
N SER A 62 1.72 -1.88 23.80
CA SER A 62 1.38 -0.96 22.72
C SER A 62 1.34 -1.66 21.36
N ARG A 63 2.33 -2.51 21.07
CA ARG A 63 2.35 -3.33 19.85
C ARG A 63 1.17 -4.30 19.79
N MET A 64 0.83 -4.95 20.90
CA MET A 64 -0.34 -5.83 20.96
C MET A 64 -1.64 -5.08 20.74
N LYS A 65 -1.79 -3.92 21.37
CA LYS A 65 -2.95 -3.06 21.19
C LYS A 65 -3.12 -2.65 19.72
N ALA A 66 -2.03 -2.25 19.06
CA ALA A 66 -2.06 -1.89 17.64
C ALA A 66 -2.53 -3.05 16.74
N LEU A 67 -2.22 -4.30 17.09
CA LEU A 67 -2.72 -5.49 16.36
C LEU A 67 -4.20 -5.78 16.64
N ASP A 68 -4.67 -5.51 17.86
CA ASP A 68 -6.06 -5.75 18.27
C ASP A 68 -7.03 -4.67 17.76
N ASP A 69 -6.51 -3.45 17.51
CA ASP A 69 -7.30 -2.27 17.13
C ASP A 69 -7.18 -1.89 15.63
N LEU A 70 -6.50 -2.69 14.78
CA LEU A 70 -6.28 -2.43 13.35
C LEU A 70 -7.54 -1.95 12.61
N LEU A 71 -8.67 -2.63 12.80
CA LEU A 71 -9.93 -2.25 12.17
C LEU A 71 -10.55 -1.02 12.85
N ARG A 72 -10.43 -0.88 14.17
CA ARG A 72 -11.05 0.25 14.89
C ARG A 72 -10.37 1.58 14.57
N ASP A 73 -9.05 1.56 14.39
CA ASP A 73 -8.25 2.76 14.17
C ASP A 73 -8.62 3.48 12.86
N THR A 74 -9.05 2.74 11.82
CA THR A 74 -9.52 3.34 10.54
C THR A 74 -10.94 3.91 10.62
N LEU A 75 -11.84 3.39 11.47
CA LEU A 75 -13.26 3.81 11.48
C LEU A 75 -13.48 5.29 11.87
N GLY A 76 -12.50 5.92 12.51
CA GLY A 76 -12.54 7.33 12.87
C GLY A 76 -11.84 8.26 11.87
N VAL A 77 -11.22 7.68 10.83
CA VAL A 77 -10.51 8.39 9.77
C VAL A 77 -11.48 8.58 8.60
N ASP A 78 -11.41 9.74 7.95
CA ASP A 78 -12.08 9.98 6.66
C ASP A 78 -11.09 9.56 5.57
N ASP A 79 -11.32 8.42 4.94
CA ASP A 79 -10.41 7.86 3.93
C ASP A 79 -10.58 8.55 2.57
N HIS A 80 -11.49 9.52 2.47
CA HIS A 80 -11.68 10.30 1.26
C HIS A 80 -10.46 11.18 0.93
N LEU A 81 -9.90 10.98 -0.26
CA LEU A 81 -8.86 11.84 -0.80
C LEU A 81 -9.41 13.18 -1.29
N ASP A 82 -9.01 14.26 -0.61
CA ASP A 82 -9.16 15.62 -1.12
C ASP A 82 -8.05 15.92 -2.14
N PHE A 83 -8.44 16.04 -3.42
CA PHE A 83 -7.54 16.35 -4.53
C PHE A 83 -6.74 17.65 -4.32
N GLU A 84 -7.27 18.63 -3.57
CA GLU A 84 -6.52 19.86 -3.30
C GLU A 84 -5.26 19.60 -2.46
N THR A 85 -5.26 18.57 -1.61
CA THR A 85 -4.07 18.21 -0.81
C THR A 85 -2.93 17.64 -1.66
N LEU A 86 -3.22 17.17 -2.88
CA LEU A 86 -2.21 16.70 -3.82
C LEU A 86 -1.44 17.85 -4.49
N LYS A 87 -1.98 19.09 -4.46
CA LYS A 87 -1.38 20.25 -5.12
C LYS A 87 -0.22 20.81 -4.29
N GLN A 88 0.99 20.75 -4.83
CA GLN A 88 2.17 21.26 -4.14
C GLN A 88 2.38 22.76 -4.44
N PRO A 89 2.66 23.60 -3.43
CA PRO A 89 2.96 25.00 -3.67
C PRO A 89 4.31 25.16 -4.41
N PRO A 90 4.50 26.22 -5.20
CA PRO A 90 5.74 26.44 -5.93
C PRO A 90 6.93 26.60 -4.98
N ARG A 91 7.97 25.79 -5.20
CA ARG A 91 9.23 25.87 -4.45
C ARG A 91 10.09 27.00 -5.00
N LEU A 92 9.83 28.22 -4.54
CA LEU A 92 10.54 29.41 -5.00
C LEU A 92 12.01 29.42 -4.53
N PRO A 93 12.97 29.76 -5.40
CA PRO A 93 14.34 29.97 -4.96
C PRO A 93 14.44 31.19 -4.03
N GLY A 94 15.36 31.13 -3.07
CA GLY A 94 15.69 32.29 -2.24
C GLY A 94 16.59 33.28 -2.97
N TRP A 95 16.34 34.58 -2.84
CA TRP A 95 17.23 35.62 -3.36
C TRP A 95 18.53 35.69 -2.52
N ARG A 96 19.68 35.45 -3.15
CA ARG A 96 20.99 35.37 -2.46
C ARG A 96 21.94 36.53 -2.79
N PHE A 97 21.49 37.53 -3.55
CA PHE A 97 22.36 38.58 -4.10
C PHE A 97 22.06 39.98 -3.56
N SER A 98 21.53 40.09 -2.34
CA SER A 98 21.23 41.38 -1.69
C SER A 98 22.46 42.29 -1.52
N GLU A 99 23.66 41.70 -1.53
CA GLU A 99 24.93 42.45 -1.52
C GLU A 99 25.16 43.26 -2.80
N LEU A 100 24.69 42.76 -3.95
CA LEU A 100 24.79 43.45 -5.23
C LEU A 100 23.82 44.63 -5.33
N GLU A 101 22.81 44.72 -4.47
CA GLU A 101 21.85 45.85 -4.46
C GLU A 101 22.46 47.10 -3.81
N ARG A 102 23.52 46.94 -3.00
CA ARG A 102 24.18 48.04 -2.30
C ARG A 102 25.25 48.66 -3.21
N ALA A 103 25.15 49.96 -3.47
CA ALA A 103 26.14 50.70 -4.24
C ALA A 103 27.45 50.89 -3.46
N ALA A 104 28.59 50.79 -4.14
CA ALA A 104 29.89 51.08 -3.54
C ALA A 104 30.06 52.58 -3.30
N HIS A 105 30.69 52.96 -2.19
CA HIS A 105 30.95 54.37 -1.89
C HIS A 105 31.92 54.98 -2.92
N PRO A 106 31.62 56.17 -3.46
CA PRO A 106 32.48 56.84 -4.41
C PRO A 106 33.80 57.30 -3.75
N PRO A 107 34.92 57.29 -4.48
CA PRO A 107 36.18 57.84 -3.99
C PRO A 107 36.01 59.33 -3.67
N ARG A 108 36.65 59.78 -2.60
CA ARG A 108 36.54 61.17 -2.15
C ARG A 108 37.83 61.93 -2.46
N PRO A 109 37.77 63.16 -3.03
CA PRO A 109 38.97 63.94 -3.39
C PRO A 109 39.98 64.07 -2.24
N GLU A 110 39.49 64.19 -1.00
CA GLU A 110 40.32 64.38 0.20
C GLU A 110 41.26 63.20 0.48
N GLN A 111 40.93 61.99 0.00
CA GLN A 111 41.74 60.78 0.18
C GLN A 111 43.01 60.77 -0.69
N PHE A 112 43.04 61.61 -1.73
CA PHE A 112 44.13 61.67 -2.72
C PHE A 112 44.93 62.97 -2.64
N ALA A 113 44.55 63.88 -1.73
CA ALA A 113 45.25 65.13 -1.51
C ALA A 113 46.60 64.89 -0.80
N PRO A 114 47.72 65.47 -1.27
CA PRO A 114 49.00 65.35 -0.57
C PRO A 114 48.94 66.07 0.79
N PRO A 115 49.72 65.61 1.79
CA PRO A 115 49.80 66.29 3.08
C PRO A 115 50.23 67.75 2.89
N SER A 116 49.62 68.66 3.66
CA SER A 116 49.90 70.09 3.57
C SER A 116 51.40 70.37 3.81
N PRO A 117 52.05 71.21 3.00
CA PRO A 117 53.48 71.45 3.12
C PRO A 117 53.80 72.20 4.42
N SER A 118 54.61 71.59 5.28
CA SER A 118 55.07 72.18 6.55
C SER A 118 56.56 72.58 6.50
N GLY A 119 56.92 73.70 7.14
CA GLY A 119 58.30 74.18 7.28
C GLY A 119 58.99 74.70 6.01
N LEU A 120 60.33 74.63 5.97
CA LEU A 120 61.21 75.12 4.88
C LEU A 120 60.89 74.53 3.47
N ASN A 121 60.10 73.45 3.41
CA ASN A 121 59.58 72.85 2.17
C ASN A 121 58.56 73.74 1.42
N LYS A 122 58.02 74.80 2.06
CA LYS A 122 57.03 75.72 1.47
C LYS A 122 57.62 76.66 0.40
N VAL A 123 58.94 76.89 0.42
CA VAL A 123 59.64 77.80 -0.50
C VAL A 123 60.46 77.04 -1.55
N PHE A 124 61.19 75.98 -1.15
CA PHE A 124 62.03 75.17 -2.05
C PHE A 124 61.33 73.94 -2.67
N GLY A 125 60.18 73.53 -2.12
CA GLY A 125 59.43 72.34 -2.53
C GLY A 125 58.18 72.62 -3.36
N LYS A 126 57.91 73.88 -3.77
CA LYS A 126 56.68 74.26 -4.51
C LYS A 126 56.44 73.40 -5.74
N THR A 127 57.47 73.20 -6.57
CA THR A 127 57.40 72.35 -7.76
C THR A 127 57.15 70.88 -7.41
N LYS A 128 57.66 70.40 -6.26
CA LYS A 128 57.45 69.02 -5.79
C LYS A 128 56.03 68.82 -5.23
N HIS A 129 55.51 69.79 -4.47
CA HIS A 129 54.15 69.76 -3.95
C HIS A 129 53.12 69.91 -5.08
N GLN A 130 53.38 70.79 -6.05
CA GLN A 130 52.54 70.93 -7.25
C GLN A 130 52.49 69.62 -8.05
N LYS A 131 53.64 68.97 -8.29
CA LYS A 131 53.70 67.63 -8.88
C LYS A 131 52.93 66.58 -8.06
N ALA A 132 52.98 66.67 -6.73
CA ALA A 132 52.23 65.75 -5.85
C ALA A 132 50.71 66.00 -5.88
N VAL A 133 50.26 67.25 -6.01
CA VAL A 133 48.85 67.61 -6.22
C VAL A 133 48.38 67.15 -7.60
N GLU A 134 49.17 67.35 -8.65
CA GLU A 134 48.89 66.86 -10.00
C GLU A 134 48.82 65.32 -10.04
N ALA A 135 49.74 64.65 -9.36
CA ALA A 135 49.72 63.19 -9.19
C ALA A 135 48.48 62.72 -8.40
N GLY A 136 48.09 63.43 -7.34
CA GLY A 136 46.89 63.16 -6.55
C GLY A 136 45.60 63.34 -7.34
N ASN A 137 45.47 64.41 -8.12
CA ASN A 137 44.35 64.64 -9.02
C ASN A 137 44.26 63.57 -10.11
N THR A 138 45.40 63.15 -10.67
CA THR A 138 45.48 62.06 -11.65
C THR A 138 45.05 60.74 -11.02
N ALA A 139 45.51 60.45 -9.80
CA ALA A 139 45.12 59.25 -9.05
C ALA A 139 43.63 59.26 -8.67
N TYR A 140 43.06 60.41 -8.28
CA TYR A 140 41.63 60.57 -8.01
C TYR A 140 40.80 60.38 -9.28
N ALA A 141 41.19 60.97 -10.41
CA ALA A 141 40.52 60.78 -11.69
C ALA A 141 40.55 59.31 -12.15
N ALA A 142 41.68 58.63 -11.94
CA ALA A 142 41.80 57.19 -12.19
C ALA A 142 40.91 56.37 -11.25
N ALA A 143 40.86 56.70 -9.95
CA ALA A 143 40.01 56.05 -8.96
C ALA A 143 38.51 56.25 -9.24
N LEU A 144 38.11 57.45 -9.68
CA LEU A 144 36.74 57.75 -10.09
C LEU A 144 36.35 56.95 -11.34
N THR A 145 37.25 56.86 -12.33
CA THR A 145 37.04 56.03 -13.53
C THR A 145 36.91 54.56 -13.16
N ALA A 146 37.76 54.07 -12.25
CA ALA A 146 37.70 52.70 -11.75
C ALA A 146 36.39 52.42 -10.99
N HIS A 147 35.94 53.33 -10.11
CA HIS A 147 34.68 53.23 -9.38
C HIS A 147 33.47 53.22 -10.34
N GLN A 148 33.45 54.10 -11.33
CA GLN A 148 32.41 54.10 -12.38
C GLN A 148 32.39 52.78 -13.16
N GLY A 149 33.56 52.23 -13.48
CA GLY A 149 33.68 50.90 -14.10
C GLY A 149 33.12 49.78 -13.20
N GLN A 150 33.47 49.80 -11.91
CA GLN A 150 32.97 48.84 -10.91
C GLN A 150 31.46 48.93 -10.73
N GLU A 151 30.89 50.13 -10.64
CA GLU A 151 29.44 50.33 -10.53
C GLU A 151 28.69 49.87 -11.78
N ARG A 152 29.24 50.12 -12.98
CA ARG A 152 28.66 49.58 -14.23
C ARG A 152 28.65 48.05 -14.21
N SER A 153 29.76 47.42 -13.80
CA SER A 153 29.84 45.96 -13.69
C SER A 153 28.90 45.41 -12.63
N ARG A 154 28.78 46.06 -11.46
CA ARG A 154 27.84 45.67 -10.39
C ARG A 154 26.40 45.73 -10.87
N LEU A 155 26.00 46.82 -11.53
CA LEU A 155 24.63 46.98 -12.05
C LEU A 155 24.32 45.97 -13.17
N ALA A 156 25.28 45.69 -14.06
CA ALA A 156 25.12 44.67 -15.08
C ALA A 156 24.98 43.26 -14.47
N GLU A 157 25.77 42.96 -13.44
CA GLU A 157 25.65 41.70 -12.70
C GLU A 157 24.32 41.61 -11.95
N LEU A 158 23.89 42.67 -11.27
CA LEU A 158 22.62 42.73 -10.56
C LEU A 158 21.44 42.49 -11.52
N ASP A 159 21.41 43.20 -12.65
CA ASP A 159 20.38 43.02 -13.70
C ASP A 159 20.37 41.57 -14.23
N ARG A 160 21.55 40.98 -14.49
CA ARG A 160 21.66 39.58 -14.89
C ARG A 160 21.08 38.65 -13.82
N ARG A 161 21.47 38.82 -12.55
CA ARG A 161 20.98 37.98 -11.44
C ARG A 161 19.48 38.13 -11.21
N GLN A 162 18.95 39.35 -11.32
CA GLN A 162 17.51 39.60 -11.22
C GLN A 162 16.74 38.91 -12.35
N LYS A 163 17.27 38.94 -13.58
CA LYS A 163 16.69 38.22 -14.72
C LYS A 163 16.74 36.71 -14.52
N ASP A 164 17.88 36.17 -14.06
CA ASP A 164 18.04 34.74 -13.77
C ASP A 164 17.07 34.30 -12.67
N TYR A 165 16.94 35.09 -11.59
CA TYR A 165 16.01 34.83 -10.50
C TYR A 165 14.56 34.86 -10.96
N ALA A 166 14.16 35.89 -11.70
CA ALA A 166 12.81 35.99 -12.25
C ALA A 166 12.49 34.84 -13.21
N ALA A 167 13.47 34.39 -13.99
CA ALA A 167 13.32 33.20 -14.82
C ALA A 167 13.15 31.92 -13.99
N ALA A 168 13.94 31.76 -12.92
CA ALA A 168 13.81 30.62 -12.02
C ALA A 168 12.48 30.59 -11.23
N VAL A 169 11.98 31.76 -10.82
CA VAL A 169 10.65 31.90 -10.21
C VAL A 169 9.56 31.49 -11.21
N ARG A 170 9.59 32.02 -12.44
CA ARG A 170 8.61 31.65 -13.49
C ARG A 170 8.65 30.15 -13.81
N ASP A 171 9.84 29.54 -13.85
CA ASP A 171 9.99 28.10 -14.06
C ASP A 171 9.40 27.29 -12.89
N ALA A 172 9.64 27.71 -11.65
CA ALA A 172 9.06 27.07 -10.47
C ALA A 172 7.53 27.19 -10.41
N GLU A 173 6.98 28.37 -10.75
CA GLU A 173 5.54 28.61 -10.86
C GLU A 173 4.91 27.80 -11.99
N ALA A 174 5.54 27.74 -13.17
CA ALA A 174 5.05 26.96 -14.30
C ALA A 174 5.03 25.46 -13.99
N LYS A 175 6.04 24.94 -13.29
CA LYS A 175 6.08 23.54 -12.82
C LYS A 175 4.96 23.24 -11.82
N ALA A 176 4.72 24.13 -10.87
CA ALA A 176 3.61 23.98 -9.91
C ALA A 176 2.26 24.02 -10.63
N ALA A 177 2.06 24.98 -11.55
CA ALA A 177 0.83 25.09 -12.33
C ALA A 177 0.58 23.86 -13.22
N ALA A 178 1.63 23.29 -13.83
CA ALA A 178 1.53 22.05 -14.60
C ALA A 178 1.08 20.88 -13.71
N GLN A 179 1.68 20.73 -12.53
CA GLN A 179 1.29 19.70 -11.56
C GLN A 179 -0.15 19.89 -11.06
N HIS A 180 -0.58 21.14 -10.82
CA HIS A 180 -1.97 21.43 -10.44
C HIS A 180 -2.94 21.04 -11.56
N ALA A 181 -2.59 21.33 -12.81
CA ALA A 181 -3.40 20.95 -13.96
C ALA A 181 -3.50 19.42 -14.14
N GLU A 182 -2.44 18.67 -13.84
CA GLU A 182 -2.45 17.20 -13.81
C GLU A 182 -3.38 16.66 -12.71
N VAL A 183 -3.33 17.23 -11.50
CA VAL A 183 -4.26 16.87 -10.41
C VAL A 183 -5.71 17.17 -10.79
N ASP A 184 -5.96 18.33 -11.40
CA ASP A 184 -7.30 18.69 -11.87
C ASP A 184 -7.80 17.79 -13.00
N ALA A 185 -6.90 17.29 -13.86
CA ALA A 185 -7.24 16.30 -14.87
C ALA A 185 -7.59 14.96 -14.23
N PHE A 186 -6.74 14.46 -13.34
CA PHE A 186 -6.97 13.22 -12.60
C PHE A 186 -8.32 13.25 -11.84
N ARG A 187 -8.64 14.37 -11.19
CA ARG A 187 -9.95 14.57 -10.55
C ARG A 187 -11.11 14.42 -11.54
N ARG A 188 -11.05 15.09 -12.69
CA ARG A 188 -12.11 15.02 -13.71
C ARG A 188 -12.27 13.60 -14.25
N ASP A 189 -11.16 12.90 -14.48
CA ASP A 189 -11.17 11.54 -15.01
C ASP A 189 -11.76 10.58 -13.98
N PHE A 190 -11.40 10.70 -12.70
CA PHE A 190 -12.00 9.95 -11.60
C PHE A 190 -13.51 10.22 -11.48
N GLU A 191 -13.93 11.48 -11.41
CA GLU A 191 -15.35 11.87 -11.34
C GLU A 191 -16.13 11.38 -12.58
N GLY A 192 -15.46 11.30 -13.74
CA GLY A 192 -15.99 10.75 -14.98
C GLY A 192 -16.10 9.21 -15.00
N GLY A 193 -15.51 8.53 -14.02
CA GLY A 193 -15.47 7.07 -13.93
C GLY A 193 -14.47 6.41 -14.88
N ASP A 194 -13.42 7.14 -15.29
CA ASP A 194 -12.32 6.58 -16.07
C ASP A 194 -11.67 5.39 -15.31
N PRO A 195 -11.49 4.22 -15.94
CA PRO A 195 -11.03 3.03 -15.23
C PRO A 195 -9.64 3.18 -14.60
N GLU A 196 -8.69 3.82 -15.29
CA GLU A 196 -7.34 4.03 -14.77
C GLU A 196 -7.35 5.04 -13.63
N ALA A 197 -8.13 6.12 -13.76
CA ALA A 197 -8.27 7.09 -12.69
C ALA A 197 -8.94 6.50 -11.44
N VAL A 198 -9.93 5.62 -11.60
CA VAL A 198 -10.56 4.88 -10.49
C VAL A 198 -9.55 3.97 -9.78
N ILE A 199 -8.74 3.22 -10.52
CA ILE A 199 -7.67 2.40 -9.95
C ILE A 199 -6.68 3.29 -9.18
N ASN A 200 -6.13 4.32 -9.82
CA ASN A 200 -5.13 5.20 -9.22
C ASN A 200 -5.67 5.89 -7.96
N TYR A 201 -6.96 6.27 -7.93
CA TYR A 201 -7.60 6.85 -6.75
C TYR A 201 -7.55 5.88 -5.56
N PHE A 202 -8.03 4.66 -5.74
CA PHE A 202 -8.05 3.67 -4.66
C PHE A 202 -6.66 3.13 -4.31
N GLU A 203 -5.70 3.14 -5.24
CA GLU A 203 -4.29 2.89 -4.92
C GLU A 203 -3.75 3.96 -3.96
N LEU A 204 -4.06 5.24 -4.18
CA LEU A 204 -3.67 6.32 -3.25
C LEU A 204 -4.33 6.16 -1.88
N ILE A 205 -5.60 5.72 -1.82
CA ILE A 205 -6.29 5.44 -0.56
C ILE A 205 -5.55 4.35 0.23
N LEU A 206 -5.34 3.18 -0.39
CA LEU A 206 -4.71 2.05 0.28
C LEU A 206 -3.21 2.28 0.60
N GLN A 207 -2.53 3.14 -0.15
CA GLN A 207 -1.16 3.60 0.16
C GLN A 207 -1.12 4.56 1.34
N ALA A 208 -2.20 5.30 1.60
CA ALA A 208 -2.30 6.21 2.74
C ALA A 208 -2.67 5.49 4.06
N SER A 209 -3.12 4.23 3.99
CA SER A 209 -3.53 3.46 5.17
C SER A 209 -2.38 3.22 6.17
N ASP A 210 -2.53 3.70 7.40
CA ASP A 210 -1.50 3.50 8.43
C ASP A 210 -1.54 2.08 9.02
N TYR A 211 -0.43 1.34 8.90
CA TYR A 211 -0.25 0.02 9.50
C TYR A 211 0.94 -0.02 10.48
N PRO A 212 0.92 -0.90 11.50
CA PRO A 212 2.06 -1.11 12.39
C PRO A 212 3.29 -1.63 11.66
N GLU A 213 4.45 -1.55 12.33
CA GLU A 213 5.70 -2.11 11.81
C GLU A 213 5.59 -3.61 11.50
N GLY A 214 6.16 -4.03 10.37
CA GLY A 214 6.15 -5.42 9.89
C GLY A 214 5.01 -5.78 8.94
N PHE A 215 4.16 -4.81 8.59
CA PHE A 215 3.12 -4.97 7.58
C PHE A 215 3.66 -4.55 6.20
N PRO A 216 3.43 -5.35 5.15
CA PRO A 216 4.05 -5.11 3.84
C PRO A 216 3.41 -3.95 3.06
N GLN A 217 2.14 -3.64 3.33
CA GLN A 217 1.35 -2.60 2.63
C GLN A 217 1.50 -2.66 1.11
N SER A 218 1.48 -3.88 0.59
CA SER A 218 1.69 -4.22 -0.81
C SER A 218 0.41 -4.86 -1.33
N PHE A 219 -0.07 -4.39 -2.47
CA PHE A 219 -1.32 -4.85 -3.04
C PHE A 219 -1.33 -4.65 -4.55
N LYS A 220 -2.24 -5.35 -5.21
CA LYS A 220 -2.60 -5.12 -6.60
C LYS A 220 -4.09 -4.81 -6.67
N LEU A 221 -4.44 -3.86 -7.54
CA LEU A 221 -5.81 -3.42 -7.75
C LEU A 221 -6.17 -3.53 -9.22
N ALA A 222 -7.35 -4.08 -9.49
CA ALA A 222 -7.98 -4.12 -10.79
C ALA A 222 -9.43 -3.63 -10.66
N TYR A 223 -9.96 -3.06 -11.74
CA TYR A 223 -11.29 -2.49 -11.77
C TYR A 223 -12.04 -2.90 -13.04
N VAL A 224 -13.27 -3.37 -12.88
CA VAL A 224 -14.16 -3.78 -13.97
C VAL A 224 -15.31 -2.76 -14.08
N PRO A 225 -15.26 -1.82 -15.03
CA PRO A 225 -16.19 -0.69 -15.10
C PRO A 225 -17.64 -1.09 -15.29
N GLU A 226 -17.92 -2.14 -16.07
CA GLU A 226 -19.27 -2.60 -16.40
C GLU A 226 -20.05 -3.07 -15.17
N SER A 227 -19.32 -3.58 -14.16
CA SER A 227 -19.88 -4.09 -12.92
C SER A 227 -19.51 -3.24 -11.70
N ARG A 228 -18.78 -2.12 -11.90
CA ARG A 228 -18.25 -1.28 -10.82
C ARG A 228 -17.58 -2.10 -9.73
N GLN A 229 -16.78 -3.08 -10.16
CA GLN A 229 -16.17 -4.06 -9.29
C GLN A 229 -14.68 -3.80 -9.14
N ALA A 230 -14.22 -3.58 -7.92
CA ALA A 230 -12.80 -3.60 -7.59
C ALA A 230 -12.37 -5.00 -7.16
N VAL A 231 -11.20 -5.43 -7.62
CA VAL A 231 -10.56 -6.68 -7.19
C VAL A 231 -9.19 -6.35 -6.63
N VAL A 232 -8.97 -6.75 -5.38
CA VAL A 232 -7.77 -6.45 -4.62
C VAL A 232 -7.08 -7.75 -4.24
N GLU A 233 -5.83 -7.91 -4.65
CA GLU A 233 -4.92 -8.89 -4.07
C GLU A 233 -4.05 -8.15 -3.06
N TYR A 234 -4.26 -8.39 -1.77
CA TYR A 234 -3.56 -7.70 -0.69
C TYR A 234 -2.55 -8.62 -0.02
N GLU A 235 -1.31 -8.16 0.15
CA GLU A 235 -0.25 -8.91 0.82
C GLU A 235 -0.41 -8.81 2.34
N LEU A 236 -0.62 -9.95 2.98
CA LEU A 236 -0.76 -10.05 4.43
C LEU A 236 0.61 -10.07 5.10
N PRO A 237 0.74 -9.55 6.34
CA PRO A 237 1.95 -9.73 7.13
C PRO A 237 2.18 -11.21 7.48
N PRO A 238 3.42 -11.66 7.74
CA PRO A 238 3.66 -12.98 8.29
C PRO A 238 3.23 -13.07 9.76
N VAL A 239 3.19 -14.30 10.31
CA VAL A 239 2.76 -14.55 11.71
C VAL A 239 3.68 -13.92 12.77
N ASP A 240 4.90 -13.57 12.40
CA ASP A 240 5.92 -12.97 13.25
C ASP A 240 5.63 -11.51 13.64
N VAL A 241 4.66 -10.85 13.00
CA VAL A 241 4.16 -9.55 13.48
C VAL A 241 3.58 -9.64 14.89
N VAL A 242 3.09 -10.83 15.29
CA VAL A 242 2.65 -11.13 16.65
C VAL A 242 3.87 -11.48 17.52
N PRO A 243 4.20 -10.67 18.55
CA PRO A 243 5.34 -10.95 19.41
C PRO A 243 5.25 -12.31 20.11
N ALA A 244 6.30 -13.13 19.93
CA ALA A 244 6.42 -14.41 20.63
C ALA A 244 6.64 -14.25 22.15
N VAL A 245 7.09 -13.06 22.58
CA VAL A 245 7.26 -12.70 23.99
C VAL A 245 5.93 -12.17 24.55
N LYS A 246 5.60 -12.58 25.77
CA LYS A 246 4.44 -12.10 26.55
C LYS A 246 4.81 -11.01 27.53
N GLY A 247 6.05 -11.00 28.02
CA GLY A 247 6.55 -9.95 28.89
C GLY A 247 7.94 -10.23 29.45
N TYR A 248 8.52 -9.19 30.01
CA TYR A 248 9.86 -9.14 30.56
C TYR A 248 9.83 -9.02 32.08
N ARG A 249 10.80 -9.66 32.75
CA ARG A 249 10.98 -9.57 34.21
C ARG A 249 12.44 -9.45 34.57
N TYR A 250 12.80 -8.42 35.33
CA TYR A 250 14.15 -8.29 35.89
C TYR A 250 14.33 -9.19 37.12
N VAL A 251 15.37 -10.03 37.08
CA VAL A 251 15.75 -10.95 38.17
C VAL A 251 16.97 -10.41 38.90
N LYS A 252 16.74 -9.81 40.08
CA LYS A 252 17.76 -9.15 40.91
C LYS A 252 18.92 -10.07 41.32
N SER A 253 18.65 -11.36 41.53
CA SER A 253 19.67 -12.31 42.00
C SER A 253 20.70 -12.66 40.93
N THR A 254 20.31 -12.63 39.66
CA THR A 254 21.18 -13.00 38.53
C THR A 254 21.54 -11.81 37.65
N ASP A 255 20.99 -10.62 37.95
CA ASP A 255 21.14 -9.39 37.17
C ASP A 255 20.80 -9.58 35.68
N LYS A 256 19.69 -10.30 35.41
CA LYS A 256 19.24 -10.63 34.05
C LYS A 256 17.79 -10.25 33.86
N VAL A 257 17.44 -9.89 32.62
CA VAL A 257 16.06 -9.78 32.18
C VAL A 257 15.66 -11.13 31.61
N ASN A 258 14.58 -11.71 32.14
CA ASN A 258 14.00 -12.94 31.64
C ASN A 258 12.74 -12.65 30.84
N GLU A 259 12.55 -13.41 29.76
CA GLU A 259 11.36 -13.36 28.92
C GLU A 259 10.38 -14.46 29.30
N THR A 260 9.09 -14.14 29.26
CA THR A 260 8.02 -15.13 29.35
C THR A 260 7.45 -15.34 27.95
N ALA A 261 7.45 -16.57 27.46
CA ALA A 261 6.91 -16.89 26.14
C ALA A 261 5.38 -16.75 26.10
N ARG A 262 4.85 -16.28 24.98
CA ARG A 262 3.42 -16.23 24.68
C ARG A 262 2.93 -17.62 24.28
N PRO A 263 1.77 -18.08 24.79
CA PRO A 263 1.18 -19.36 24.37
C PRO A 263 0.93 -19.38 22.85
N ALA A 264 1.29 -20.48 22.19
CA ALA A 264 1.11 -20.61 20.74
C ALA A 264 -0.36 -20.50 20.30
N SER A 265 -1.31 -20.91 21.15
CA SER A 265 -2.75 -20.70 20.89
C SER A 265 -3.13 -19.22 20.83
N GLN A 266 -2.54 -18.39 21.69
CA GLN A 266 -2.77 -16.95 21.69
C GLN A 266 -2.18 -16.31 20.43
N VAL A 267 -0.96 -16.71 20.03
CA VAL A 267 -0.34 -16.24 18.78
C VAL A 267 -1.22 -16.55 17.57
N ARG A 268 -1.69 -17.80 17.44
CA ARG A 268 -2.58 -18.21 16.35
C ARG A 268 -3.90 -17.43 16.34
N ALA A 269 -4.51 -17.21 17.51
CA ALA A 269 -5.76 -16.46 17.62
C ALA A 269 -5.59 -14.98 17.25
N THR A 270 -4.53 -14.31 17.76
CA THR A 270 -4.22 -12.92 17.40
C THR A 270 -3.94 -12.80 15.91
N TYR A 271 -3.14 -13.68 15.31
CA TYR A 271 -2.85 -13.61 13.89
C TYR A 271 -4.09 -13.84 13.01
N ALA A 272 -4.96 -14.77 13.38
CA ALA A 272 -6.24 -14.95 12.68
C ALA A 272 -7.12 -13.68 12.78
N SER A 273 -7.12 -12.99 13.92
CA SER A 273 -7.79 -11.70 14.07
C SER A 273 -7.16 -10.62 13.18
N VAL A 274 -5.83 -10.53 13.12
CA VAL A 274 -5.11 -9.57 12.25
C VAL A 274 -5.50 -9.75 10.78
N VAL A 275 -5.47 -10.99 10.27
CA VAL A 275 -5.89 -11.29 8.89
C VAL A 275 -7.34 -10.88 8.64
N ALA A 276 -8.24 -11.14 9.60
CA ALA A 276 -9.64 -10.77 9.48
C ALA A 276 -9.86 -9.24 9.51
N GLN A 277 -9.13 -8.53 10.37
CA GLN A 277 -9.20 -7.08 10.50
C GLN A 277 -8.67 -6.38 9.25
N ILE A 278 -7.53 -6.81 8.69
CA ILE A 278 -7.03 -6.29 7.41
C ILE A 278 -8.10 -6.44 6.34
N ALA A 279 -8.74 -7.62 6.25
CA ALA A 279 -9.73 -7.86 5.22
C ALA A 279 -10.95 -6.94 5.30
N LEU A 280 -11.48 -6.73 6.51
CA LEU A 280 -12.60 -5.82 6.72
C LEU A 280 -12.18 -4.36 6.53
N ARG A 281 -10.98 -4.00 7.01
CA ARG A 281 -10.42 -2.65 6.90
C ARG A 281 -10.24 -2.25 5.45
N THR A 282 -9.60 -3.07 4.62
CA THR A 282 -9.41 -2.77 3.19
C THR A 282 -10.73 -2.56 2.47
N VAL A 283 -11.75 -3.39 2.74
CA VAL A 283 -13.08 -3.21 2.12
C VAL A 283 -13.78 -1.95 2.63
N HIS A 284 -13.61 -1.63 3.92
CA HIS A 284 -14.14 -0.40 4.50
C HIS A 284 -13.54 0.84 3.85
N GLU A 285 -12.21 0.94 3.82
CA GLU A 285 -11.46 2.08 3.24
C GLU A 285 -11.89 2.33 1.78
N LEU A 286 -12.04 1.27 0.97
CA LEU A 286 -12.49 1.39 -0.42
C LEU A 286 -13.92 1.91 -0.55
N PHE A 287 -14.87 1.38 0.22
CA PHE A 287 -16.26 1.84 0.13
C PHE A 287 -16.47 3.21 0.75
N GLU A 288 -15.76 3.55 1.82
CA GLU A 288 -15.83 4.83 2.53
C GLU A 288 -15.29 5.96 1.65
N ALA A 289 -14.10 5.78 1.07
CA ALA A 289 -13.46 6.80 0.24
C ALA A 289 -14.24 7.09 -1.06
N ASP A 290 -14.97 6.10 -1.59
CA ASP A 290 -15.74 6.18 -2.83
C ASP A 290 -17.05 6.98 -2.70
N ARG A 291 -16.93 8.30 -2.55
CA ARG A 291 -18.07 9.23 -2.56
C ARG A 291 -18.72 9.36 -3.95
N GLY A 292 -17.97 9.07 -5.02
CA GLY A 292 -18.44 9.11 -6.41
C GLY A 292 -19.31 7.92 -6.82
N ARG A 293 -19.39 6.88 -5.97
CA ARG A 293 -20.12 5.62 -6.23
C ARG A 293 -19.61 4.90 -7.49
N HIS A 294 -18.30 4.82 -7.62
CA HIS A 294 -17.62 4.05 -8.66
C HIS A 294 -17.50 2.55 -8.28
N LEU A 295 -17.69 2.19 -7.01
CA LEU A 295 -17.66 0.82 -6.50
C LEU A 295 -19.04 0.36 -5.99
N ASP A 296 -19.56 -0.68 -6.62
CA ASP A 296 -20.73 -1.43 -6.14
C ASP A 296 -20.32 -2.76 -5.49
N VAL A 297 -19.20 -3.34 -5.95
CA VAL A 297 -18.70 -4.65 -5.49
C VAL A 297 -17.20 -4.56 -5.21
N VAL A 298 -16.77 -5.13 -4.10
CA VAL A 298 -15.35 -5.33 -3.80
C VAL A 298 -15.08 -6.82 -3.62
N VAL A 299 -14.05 -7.30 -4.32
CA VAL A 299 -13.45 -8.61 -4.12
C VAL A 299 -12.07 -8.41 -3.52
N LEU A 300 -11.80 -9.04 -2.40
CA LEU A 300 -10.50 -9.02 -1.73
C LEU A 300 -9.96 -10.44 -1.63
N ASN A 301 -8.67 -10.61 -1.92
CA ASN A 301 -7.89 -11.80 -1.65
C ASN A 301 -6.66 -11.42 -0.82
N GLY A 302 -6.62 -11.85 0.44
CA GLY A 302 -5.45 -11.71 1.31
C GLY A 302 -4.48 -12.86 1.08
N VAL A 303 -3.33 -12.58 0.49
CA VAL A 303 -2.30 -13.56 0.12
C VAL A 303 -1.03 -13.33 0.94
N LEU A 304 -0.22 -14.38 1.11
CA LEU A 304 1.09 -14.25 1.74
C LEU A 304 2.17 -14.82 0.82
N HIS A 305 3.20 -14.04 0.49
CA HIS A 305 4.38 -14.56 -0.21
C HIS A 305 5.37 -15.12 0.82
N THR A 306 5.58 -16.43 0.81
CA THR A 306 6.46 -17.08 1.80
C THR A 306 7.08 -18.37 1.27
N ILE A 307 7.91 -19.02 2.09
CA ILE A 307 8.52 -20.31 1.78
C ILE A 307 7.77 -21.38 2.55
N ASP A 308 7.32 -22.42 1.85
CA ASP A 308 6.69 -23.58 2.49
C ASP A 308 7.71 -24.32 3.38
N PRO A 309 7.49 -24.47 4.68
CA PRO A 309 8.40 -25.18 5.57
C PRO A 309 8.57 -26.65 5.20
N GLY A 310 7.57 -27.28 4.56
CA GLY A 310 7.60 -28.68 4.18
C GLY A 310 8.47 -28.98 2.95
N SER A 311 8.38 -28.13 1.93
CA SER A 311 9.06 -28.31 0.64
C SER A 311 10.24 -27.37 0.39
N GLY A 312 10.37 -26.28 1.17
CA GLY A 312 11.37 -25.23 0.98
C GLY A 312 11.15 -24.37 -0.27
N ARG A 313 10.00 -24.49 -0.94
CA ARG A 313 9.68 -23.76 -2.17
C ARG A 313 8.88 -22.49 -1.89
N PRO A 314 9.02 -21.44 -2.72
CA PRO A 314 8.13 -20.29 -2.67
C PRO A 314 6.68 -20.72 -2.90
N ILE A 315 5.78 -20.22 -2.05
CA ILE A 315 4.33 -20.41 -2.14
C ILE A 315 3.61 -19.07 -1.97
N LYS A 316 2.40 -18.98 -2.52
CA LYS A 316 1.48 -17.84 -2.35
C LYS A 316 0.11 -18.31 -1.84
N PRO A 317 -0.02 -18.77 -0.59
CA PRO A 317 -1.31 -19.14 -0.02
C PRO A 317 -2.23 -17.92 0.10
N CYS A 318 -3.48 -18.06 -0.36
CA CYS A 318 -4.56 -17.15 -0.02
C CYS A 318 -5.13 -17.56 1.34
N LEU A 319 -5.14 -16.66 2.33
CA LEU A 319 -5.58 -16.94 3.70
C LEU A 319 -6.97 -16.39 4.00
N VAL A 320 -7.43 -15.40 3.24
CA VAL A 320 -8.78 -14.84 3.32
C VAL A 320 -9.23 -14.38 1.93
N THR A 321 -10.47 -14.63 1.58
CA THR A 321 -11.12 -14.10 0.38
C THR A 321 -12.53 -13.64 0.70
N LEU A 322 -12.91 -12.47 0.22
CA LEU A 322 -14.19 -11.84 0.49
C LEU A 322 -14.71 -11.20 -0.79
N ARG A 323 -15.96 -11.48 -1.14
CA ARG A 323 -16.71 -10.72 -2.14
C ARG A 323 -17.96 -10.17 -1.50
N THR A 324 -18.13 -8.86 -1.54
CA THR A 324 -19.30 -8.20 -0.95
C THR A 324 -19.73 -6.99 -1.78
N THR A 325 -20.98 -6.59 -1.60
CA THR A 325 -21.53 -5.38 -2.21
C THR A 325 -21.47 -4.22 -1.22
N ARG A 326 -21.49 -3.00 -1.73
CA ARG A 326 -21.61 -1.77 -0.93
C ARG A 326 -22.80 -1.83 0.03
N ASP A 327 -23.96 -2.25 -0.48
CA ASP A 327 -25.20 -2.30 0.32
C ASP A 327 -25.08 -3.31 1.47
N THR A 328 -24.61 -4.53 1.18
CA THR A 328 -24.45 -5.59 2.19
C THR A 328 -23.43 -5.17 3.26
N PHE A 329 -22.33 -4.56 2.83
CA PHE A 329 -21.26 -4.14 3.75
C PHE A 329 -21.68 -2.90 4.57
N GLY A 330 -22.44 -1.98 3.99
CA GLY A 330 -22.94 -0.77 4.64
C GLY A 330 -24.00 -1.02 5.73
N GLU A 331 -24.62 -2.21 5.76
CA GLU A 331 -25.52 -2.63 6.85
C GLU A 331 -24.76 -3.00 8.15
N LEU A 332 -23.44 -3.16 8.09
CA LEU A 332 -22.62 -3.59 9.22
C LEU A 332 -22.22 -2.42 10.12
N ASP A 333 -22.34 -2.60 11.44
CA ASP A 333 -21.71 -1.72 12.44
C ASP A 333 -20.31 -2.25 12.79
N LEU A 334 -19.31 -1.91 11.96
CA LEU A 334 -17.92 -2.37 12.11
C LEU A 334 -17.31 -2.02 13.47
N GLY A 335 -17.80 -0.97 14.16
CA GLY A 335 -17.32 -0.61 15.49
C GLY A 335 -17.67 -1.63 16.57
N ARG A 336 -18.64 -2.51 16.29
CA ARG A 336 -19.17 -3.51 17.24
C ARG A 336 -19.02 -4.95 16.79
N VAL A 337 -18.51 -5.20 15.58
CA VAL A 337 -18.33 -6.58 15.10
C VAL A 337 -17.14 -7.27 15.76
N GLU A 338 -17.24 -8.60 15.88
CA GLU A 338 -16.07 -9.46 16.02
C GLU A 338 -15.58 -9.81 14.60
N PRO A 339 -14.33 -9.50 14.22
CA PRO A 339 -13.87 -9.59 12.83
C PRO A 339 -14.09 -10.96 12.16
N LEU A 340 -13.78 -12.07 12.85
CA LEU A 340 -13.92 -13.40 12.26
C LEU A 340 -15.40 -13.80 12.08
N ALA A 341 -16.26 -13.45 13.03
CA ALA A 341 -17.70 -13.65 12.91
C ALA A 341 -18.31 -12.78 11.79
N CYS A 342 -17.83 -11.54 11.64
CA CYS A 342 -18.24 -10.65 10.55
C CYS A 342 -17.92 -11.26 9.18
N LEU A 343 -16.69 -11.74 8.98
CA LEU A 343 -16.29 -12.40 7.74
C LEU A 343 -17.14 -13.65 7.45
N LYS A 344 -17.48 -14.45 8.47
CA LYS A 344 -18.40 -15.58 8.31
C LYS A 344 -19.80 -15.14 7.91
N HIS A 345 -20.31 -14.04 8.48
CA HIS A 345 -21.59 -13.46 8.10
C HIS A 345 -21.61 -13.03 6.63
N LEU A 346 -20.50 -12.45 6.15
CA LEU A 346 -20.30 -12.09 4.75
C LEU A 346 -19.99 -13.28 3.82
N SER A 347 -20.06 -14.52 4.33
CA SER A 347 -19.72 -15.73 3.57
C SER A 347 -18.31 -15.72 2.97
N ALA A 348 -17.37 -15.04 3.65
CA ALA A 348 -15.97 -15.01 3.24
C ALA A 348 -15.32 -16.40 3.37
N GLY A 349 -14.41 -16.71 2.45
CA GLY A 349 -13.50 -17.84 2.60
C GLY A 349 -12.39 -17.45 3.57
N VAL A 350 -12.36 -18.03 4.76
CA VAL A 350 -11.30 -17.76 5.76
C VAL A 350 -10.53 -19.03 6.07
N SER A 351 -9.20 -18.94 6.09
CA SER A 351 -8.34 -20.04 6.47
C SER A 351 -8.68 -20.55 7.87
N LYS A 352 -8.75 -21.87 8.02
CA LYS A 352 -8.97 -22.54 9.32
C LYS A 352 -7.76 -22.43 10.24
N SER A 353 -6.58 -22.18 9.68
CA SER A 353 -5.32 -22.03 10.42
C SER A 353 -4.37 -21.12 9.63
N PRO A 354 -4.57 -19.78 9.67
CA PRO A 354 -3.75 -18.84 8.91
C PRO A 354 -2.27 -18.91 9.29
N ALA A 355 -1.97 -19.11 10.58
CA ALA A 355 -0.61 -19.22 11.09
C ALA A 355 0.15 -20.46 10.58
N GLU A 356 -0.57 -21.49 10.14
CA GLU A 356 -0.02 -22.71 9.54
C GLU A 356 -0.13 -22.68 8.01
N LEU A 357 -0.46 -21.51 7.43
CA LEU A 357 -0.53 -21.27 5.99
C LEU A 357 -1.53 -22.15 5.24
N VAL A 358 -2.59 -22.62 5.91
CA VAL A 358 -3.63 -23.42 5.26
C VAL A 358 -4.40 -22.53 4.27
N PRO A 359 -4.35 -22.79 2.96
CA PRO A 359 -4.96 -21.89 1.98
C PRO A 359 -6.48 -22.06 1.89
N VAL A 360 -7.15 -20.99 1.43
CA VAL A 360 -8.51 -21.00 0.91
C VAL A 360 -8.50 -20.71 -0.58
N ARG A 361 -9.52 -21.17 -1.30
CA ARG A 361 -9.65 -20.89 -2.73
C ARG A 361 -10.17 -19.46 -2.92
N PRO A 362 -9.50 -18.59 -3.70
CA PRO A 362 -10.00 -17.26 -4.04
C PRO A 362 -11.39 -17.31 -4.69
N VAL A 363 -12.26 -16.36 -4.36
CA VAL A 363 -13.58 -16.23 -5.02
C VAL A 363 -13.44 -15.79 -6.49
N LEU A 364 -12.42 -14.97 -6.78
CA LEU A 364 -12.03 -14.52 -8.11
C LEU A 364 -10.51 -14.29 -8.10
N GLU A 365 -9.79 -14.74 -9.12
CA GLU A 365 -8.33 -14.55 -9.21
C GLU A 365 -7.99 -13.21 -9.86
N PHE A 366 -6.94 -12.54 -9.37
CA PHE A 366 -6.53 -11.20 -9.84
C PHE A 366 -6.11 -11.18 -11.31
N ASP A 367 -5.41 -12.22 -11.76
CA ASP A 367 -4.93 -12.33 -13.14
C ASP A 367 -6.09 -12.38 -14.16
N MET A 368 -7.31 -12.69 -13.73
CA MET A 368 -8.51 -12.72 -14.58
C MET A 368 -9.17 -11.35 -14.79
N VAL A 369 -8.67 -10.29 -14.13
CA VAL A 369 -9.31 -8.95 -14.13
C VAL A 369 -8.34 -7.78 -14.38
N ASP A 370 -7.02 -8.00 -14.39
CA ASP A 370 -6.02 -6.96 -14.63
C ASP A 370 -6.02 -6.49 -16.11
N PRO A 371 -6.35 -5.21 -16.39
CA PRO A 371 -6.33 -4.67 -17.73
C PRO A 371 -4.98 -4.81 -18.42
N ARG A 372 -3.83 -4.88 -17.74
CA ARG A 372 -2.49 -4.99 -18.36
C ARG A 372 -2.25 -6.37 -18.95
N PHE A 373 -2.89 -7.41 -18.41
CA PHE A 373 -2.96 -8.74 -19.03
C PHE A 373 -4.13 -8.87 -20.03
N VAL A 374 -5.09 -7.94 -19.98
CA VAL A 374 -6.16 -7.77 -20.99
C VAL A 374 -5.73 -6.82 -22.14
N ALA A 375 -4.71 -5.97 -21.97
CA ALA A 375 -4.32 -4.87 -22.87
C ALA A 375 -3.01 -5.11 -23.63
N GLU A 376 -2.17 -6.07 -23.24
CA GLU A 376 -1.22 -6.68 -24.21
C GLU A 376 -1.98 -7.24 -25.43
N SER A 377 -3.29 -7.46 -25.31
CA SER A 377 -4.16 -7.97 -26.38
C SER A 377 -4.55 -6.95 -27.45
N ASP A 378 -4.36 -5.63 -27.28
CA ASP A 378 -4.99 -4.64 -28.19
C ASP A 378 -4.06 -4.12 -29.29
N ALA A 379 -2.77 -3.89 -29.00
CA ALA A 379 -1.76 -3.72 -30.07
C ALA A 379 -1.47 -5.04 -30.79
N LEU A 380 -1.63 -6.17 -30.09
CA LEU A 380 -1.60 -7.50 -30.69
C LEU A 380 -2.93 -7.87 -31.36
N ALA A 381 -4.06 -7.17 -31.22
CA ALA A 381 -5.32 -7.57 -31.88
C ALA A 381 -5.20 -7.61 -33.42
N LEU A 382 -4.34 -6.77 -33.98
CA LEU A 382 -3.97 -6.79 -35.40
C LEU A 382 -3.01 -7.95 -35.77
N LEU A 383 -2.39 -8.59 -34.78
CA LEU A 383 -1.46 -9.73 -34.86
C LEU A 383 -2.01 -11.00 -34.18
N ASP A 384 -3.23 -10.96 -33.63
CA ASP A 384 -3.77 -11.96 -32.72
C ASP A 384 -4.36 -13.11 -33.53
N GLN A 385 -3.53 -14.12 -33.74
CA GLN A 385 -3.85 -15.35 -34.46
C GLN A 385 -4.77 -16.30 -33.66
N ARG A 386 -5.17 -15.96 -32.42
CA ARG A 386 -6.12 -16.80 -31.65
C ARG A 386 -7.45 -16.90 -32.37
N THR A 387 -8.00 -18.10 -32.41
CA THR A 387 -9.29 -18.36 -33.06
C THR A 387 -10.40 -17.64 -32.32
N ASN A 388 -11.13 -16.79 -33.04
CA ASN A 388 -12.33 -16.16 -32.51
C ASN A 388 -13.49 -17.16 -32.55
N LEU A 389 -14.04 -17.51 -31.39
CA LEU A 389 -15.12 -18.48 -31.29
C LEU A 389 -16.42 -18.01 -31.97
N MET A 390 -16.58 -16.69 -32.15
CA MET A 390 -17.72 -16.10 -32.84
C MET A 390 -17.65 -16.28 -34.37
N ASP A 391 -16.47 -16.58 -34.92
CA ASP A 391 -16.24 -16.79 -36.36
C ASP A 391 -16.45 -18.24 -36.79
N LEU A 392 -16.54 -19.18 -35.83
CA LEU A 392 -16.85 -20.57 -36.11
C LEU A 392 -18.25 -20.72 -36.72
N SER A 393 -18.54 -21.80 -37.43
CA SER A 393 -19.91 -22.21 -37.74
C SER A 393 -20.58 -22.87 -36.52
N PRO A 394 -21.93 -22.94 -36.44
CA PRO A 394 -22.61 -23.55 -35.28
C PRO A 394 -22.10 -24.96 -34.97
N GLY A 395 -21.99 -25.82 -36.00
CA GLY A 395 -21.47 -27.18 -35.84
C GLY A 395 -19.99 -27.25 -35.44
N GLU A 396 -19.15 -26.30 -35.85
CA GLU A 396 -17.75 -26.23 -35.40
C GLU A 396 -17.66 -25.82 -33.93
N PHE A 397 -18.51 -24.89 -33.49
CA PHE A 397 -18.58 -24.49 -32.08
C PHE A 397 -19.08 -25.65 -31.20
N GLU A 398 -20.13 -26.35 -31.61
CA GLU A 398 -20.63 -27.54 -30.91
C GLU A 398 -19.54 -28.63 -30.80
N SER A 399 -18.81 -28.88 -31.90
CA SER A 399 -17.70 -29.84 -31.93
C SER A 399 -16.55 -29.44 -31.00
N LEU A 400 -16.26 -28.14 -30.89
CA LEU A 400 -15.27 -27.61 -29.95
C LEU A 400 -15.67 -27.88 -28.50
N ILE A 401 -16.92 -27.58 -28.13
CA ILE A 401 -17.46 -27.84 -26.78
C ILE A 401 -17.42 -29.33 -26.47
N GLN A 402 -17.78 -30.19 -27.42
CA GLN A 402 -17.68 -31.63 -27.27
C GLN A 402 -16.23 -32.07 -26.96
N ASN A 403 -15.27 -31.62 -27.76
CA ASN A 403 -13.86 -31.97 -27.58
C ASN A 403 -13.31 -31.49 -26.23
N LEU A 404 -13.72 -30.30 -25.79
CA LEU A 404 -13.38 -29.77 -24.49
C LEU A 404 -13.84 -30.72 -23.37
N PHE A 405 -15.12 -31.09 -23.35
CA PHE A 405 -15.65 -31.98 -22.33
C PHE A 405 -15.09 -33.40 -22.41
N ALA A 406 -14.74 -33.87 -23.60
CA ALA A 406 -14.01 -35.12 -23.77
C ALA A 406 -12.62 -35.06 -23.11
N LYS A 407 -11.90 -33.95 -23.28
CA LYS A 407 -10.58 -33.70 -22.65
C LYS A 407 -10.67 -33.53 -21.14
N MET A 408 -11.80 -33.03 -20.64
CA MET A 408 -12.12 -32.99 -19.21
C MET A 408 -12.47 -34.37 -18.61
N GLY A 409 -12.43 -35.43 -19.42
CA GLY A 409 -12.61 -36.81 -18.98
C GLY A 409 -14.03 -37.34 -19.06
N LEU A 410 -14.93 -36.65 -19.79
CA LEU A 410 -16.27 -37.18 -20.09
C LEU A 410 -16.25 -38.03 -21.37
N ASP A 411 -17.03 -39.10 -21.41
CA ASP A 411 -17.22 -39.89 -22.64
C ASP A 411 -18.32 -39.26 -23.49
N THR A 412 -17.95 -38.50 -24.53
CA THR A 412 -18.90 -37.70 -25.33
C THR A 412 -19.37 -38.44 -26.58
N LYS A 413 -20.66 -38.35 -26.92
CA LYS A 413 -21.20 -38.79 -28.22
C LYS A 413 -22.00 -37.65 -28.86
N GLN A 414 -21.74 -37.43 -30.15
CA GLN A 414 -22.47 -36.42 -30.92
C GLN A 414 -23.90 -36.90 -31.17
N THR A 415 -24.89 -36.06 -30.87
CA THR A 415 -26.29 -36.30 -31.21
C THR A 415 -26.51 -36.01 -32.69
N ARG A 416 -27.43 -36.72 -33.35
CA ARG A 416 -27.81 -36.37 -34.73
C ARG A 416 -28.70 -35.13 -34.67
N ALA A 417 -28.34 -34.11 -35.45
CA ALA A 417 -29.14 -32.90 -35.56
C ALA A 417 -30.60 -33.24 -35.94
N SER A 418 -31.54 -32.63 -35.22
CA SER A 418 -32.98 -32.44 -35.54
C SER A 418 -34.08 -33.28 -34.86
N ARG A 419 -33.90 -33.96 -33.71
CA ARG A 419 -35.07 -34.48 -32.96
C ARG A 419 -35.13 -34.32 -31.44
N ASP A 420 -34.04 -33.91 -30.77
CA ASP A 420 -33.96 -34.04 -29.30
C ASP A 420 -34.00 -32.69 -28.53
N GLY A 421 -34.85 -31.73 -28.97
CA GLY A 421 -35.16 -30.57 -28.12
C GLY A 421 -34.00 -29.61 -27.80
N GLY A 422 -33.00 -29.52 -28.71
CA GLY A 422 -31.90 -28.57 -28.60
C GLY A 422 -30.68 -29.04 -27.79
N VAL A 423 -30.47 -30.35 -27.65
CA VAL A 423 -29.21 -30.93 -27.11
C VAL A 423 -28.15 -31.01 -28.18
N ASP A 424 -27.02 -30.35 -27.91
CA ASP A 424 -25.90 -30.29 -28.85
C ASP A 424 -24.87 -31.40 -28.59
N CYS A 425 -24.74 -31.86 -27.34
CA CYS A 425 -23.87 -32.97 -26.97
C CYS A 425 -24.43 -33.75 -25.77
N VAL A 426 -24.34 -35.08 -25.82
CA VAL A 426 -24.56 -35.94 -24.66
C VAL A 426 -23.23 -36.56 -24.25
N ALA A 427 -22.90 -36.45 -22.98
CA ALA A 427 -21.68 -37.00 -22.40
C ALA A 427 -22.00 -37.93 -21.24
N TRP A 428 -21.08 -38.83 -20.91
CA TRP A 428 -21.20 -39.71 -19.76
C TRP A 428 -19.99 -39.51 -18.84
N ASP A 429 -20.29 -39.15 -17.61
CA ASP A 429 -19.31 -39.16 -16.54
C ASP A 429 -19.19 -40.58 -15.98
N GLN A 430 -18.02 -41.20 -16.13
CA GLN A 430 -17.78 -42.59 -15.75
C GLN A 430 -17.54 -42.79 -14.24
N ARG A 431 -17.59 -41.73 -13.42
CA ARG A 431 -17.38 -41.82 -11.97
C ARG A 431 -18.48 -42.68 -11.30
N PRO A 432 -18.16 -43.74 -10.54
CA PRO A 432 -19.16 -44.69 -10.03
C PRO A 432 -20.22 -44.11 -9.07
N ILE A 433 -19.91 -43.02 -8.36
CA ILE A 433 -20.75 -42.46 -7.29
C ILE A 433 -21.46 -41.16 -7.72
N PHE A 434 -20.81 -40.35 -8.57
CA PHE A 434 -21.30 -39.02 -8.99
C PHE A 434 -21.50 -38.90 -10.51
N GLY A 435 -21.18 -39.96 -11.26
CA GLY A 435 -21.28 -40.00 -12.70
C GLY A 435 -22.70 -40.23 -13.20
N GLY A 436 -22.85 -40.31 -14.51
CA GLY A 436 -24.14 -40.41 -15.18
C GLY A 436 -24.17 -39.64 -16.49
N LYS A 437 -25.35 -39.63 -17.12
CA LYS A 437 -25.58 -38.94 -18.39
C LYS A 437 -25.62 -37.43 -18.14
N VAL A 438 -24.83 -36.68 -18.89
CA VAL A 438 -24.74 -35.21 -18.87
C VAL A 438 -25.27 -34.69 -20.21
N VAL A 439 -26.21 -33.75 -20.17
CA VAL A 439 -26.68 -33.04 -21.37
C VAL A 439 -25.98 -31.68 -21.46
N ILE A 440 -25.44 -31.37 -22.63
CA ILE A 440 -24.69 -30.15 -22.86
C ILE A 440 -25.34 -29.40 -24.01
N GLN A 441 -25.59 -28.11 -23.78
CA GLN A 441 -26.12 -27.18 -24.76
C GLN A 441 -25.18 -25.98 -24.89
N ALA A 442 -24.93 -25.54 -26.10
CA ALA A 442 -24.00 -24.49 -26.46
C ALA A 442 -24.74 -23.37 -27.23
N LYS A 443 -24.67 -22.14 -26.72
CA LYS A 443 -25.31 -20.96 -27.30
C LYS A 443 -24.26 -19.92 -27.68
N ARG A 444 -23.92 -19.87 -28.96
CA ARG A 444 -23.02 -18.85 -29.52
C ARG A 444 -23.75 -17.52 -29.73
N TYR A 445 -23.93 -16.79 -28.64
CA TYR A 445 -24.69 -15.54 -28.59
C TYR A 445 -23.77 -14.35 -28.29
N ARG A 446 -24.20 -13.17 -28.72
CA ARG A 446 -23.62 -11.86 -28.41
C ARG A 446 -24.27 -11.26 -27.17
N HIS A 447 -25.57 -11.41 -27.01
CA HIS A 447 -26.33 -10.84 -25.90
C HIS A 447 -26.51 -11.86 -24.77
N THR A 448 -26.69 -11.32 -23.56
CA THR A 448 -26.91 -12.09 -22.34
C THR A 448 -28.00 -13.15 -22.51
N VAL A 449 -27.67 -14.41 -22.18
CA VAL A 449 -28.61 -15.52 -22.22
C VAL A 449 -29.62 -15.42 -21.08
N GLY A 450 -30.89 -15.31 -21.45
CA GLY A 450 -32.01 -15.20 -20.52
C GLY A 450 -32.42 -16.54 -19.87
N VAL A 451 -33.27 -16.44 -18.85
CA VAL A 451 -33.72 -17.58 -18.04
C VAL A 451 -34.50 -18.65 -18.82
N SER A 452 -35.06 -18.30 -19.98
CA SER A 452 -35.79 -19.25 -20.85
C SER A 452 -34.88 -20.40 -21.29
N ALA A 453 -33.66 -20.11 -21.78
CA ALA A 453 -32.72 -21.13 -22.22
C ALA A 453 -32.32 -22.10 -21.08
N VAL A 454 -32.18 -21.59 -19.85
CA VAL A 454 -31.88 -22.41 -18.67
C VAL A 454 -33.06 -23.30 -18.29
N ARG A 455 -34.30 -22.81 -18.44
CA ARG A 455 -35.54 -23.59 -18.22
C ARG A 455 -35.70 -24.68 -19.26
N ASP A 456 -35.42 -24.38 -20.51
CA ASP A 456 -35.52 -25.34 -21.62
C ASP A 456 -34.51 -26.47 -21.42
N LEU A 457 -33.24 -26.15 -21.10
CA LEU A 457 -32.22 -27.15 -20.75
C LEU A 457 -32.66 -28.02 -19.56
N PHE A 458 -33.30 -27.44 -18.55
CA PHE A 458 -33.80 -28.21 -17.40
C PHE A 458 -34.94 -29.16 -17.76
N GLY A 459 -35.82 -28.78 -18.70
CA GLY A 459 -36.83 -29.67 -19.26
C GLY A 459 -36.19 -30.84 -20.00
N THR A 460 -35.18 -30.55 -20.81
CA THR A 460 -34.45 -31.57 -21.57
C THR A 460 -33.66 -32.51 -20.67
N LEU A 461 -33.01 -32.01 -19.62
CA LEU A 461 -32.33 -32.81 -18.60
C LEU A 461 -33.27 -33.86 -17.99
N GLN A 462 -34.50 -33.46 -17.64
CA GLN A 462 -35.49 -34.37 -17.07
C GLN A 462 -36.01 -35.39 -18.08
N ASN A 463 -36.31 -34.97 -19.31
CA ASN A 463 -36.78 -35.86 -20.37
C ASN A 463 -35.73 -36.91 -20.76
N GLU A 464 -34.46 -36.51 -20.80
CA GLU A 464 -33.32 -37.38 -21.16
C GLU A 464 -32.83 -38.28 -20.01
N GLY A 465 -33.37 -38.10 -18.80
CA GLY A 465 -32.94 -38.81 -17.59
C GLY A 465 -31.49 -38.49 -17.20
N ALA A 466 -31.00 -37.29 -17.51
CA ALA A 466 -29.63 -36.88 -17.26
C ALA A 466 -29.41 -36.48 -15.79
N SER A 467 -28.24 -36.81 -15.24
CA SER A 467 -27.86 -36.45 -13.88
C SER A 467 -27.38 -35.01 -13.74
N LYS A 468 -26.96 -34.38 -14.85
CA LYS A 468 -26.50 -32.99 -14.89
C LYS A 468 -26.73 -32.35 -16.27
N GLY A 469 -27.01 -31.05 -16.29
CA GLY A 469 -27.09 -30.22 -17.47
C GLY A 469 -26.03 -29.13 -17.45
N ILE A 470 -25.43 -28.85 -18.60
CA ILE A 470 -24.43 -27.78 -18.74
C ILE A 470 -24.88 -26.86 -19.88
N LEU A 471 -25.05 -25.58 -19.59
CA LEU A 471 -25.28 -24.55 -20.59
C LEU A 471 -24.00 -23.75 -20.79
N VAL A 472 -23.50 -23.73 -22.01
CA VAL A 472 -22.30 -22.99 -22.41
C VAL A 472 -22.71 -21.83 -23.29
N THR A 473 -22.17 -20.64 -23.07
CA THR A 473 -22.37 -19.50 -23.97
C THR A 473 -21.09 -18.73 -24.24
N THR A 474 -21.01 -18.07 -25.40
CA THR A 474 -19.98 -17.06 -25.69
C THR A 474 -20.29 -15.69 -25.07
N SER A 475 -21.46 -15.51 -24.46
CA SER A 475 -21.86 -14.26 -23.79
C SER A 475 -21.83 -14.43 -22.27
N GLY A 476 -22.79 -13.86 -21.55
CA GLY A 476 -23.00 -14.06 -20.11
C GLY A 476 -24.44 -14.43 -19.78
N TYR A 477 -24.72 -14.64 -18.51
CA TYR A 477 -26.07 -14.94 -18.02
C TYR A 477 -26.62 -13.79 -17.18
N GLY A 478 -27.93 -13.56 -17.25
CA GLY A 478 -28.61 -12.61 -16.37
C GLY A 478 -28.83 -13.18 -14.97
N GLN A 479 -29.09 -12.31 -13.99
CA GLN A 479 -29.33 -12.71 -12.60
C GLN A 479 -30.42 -13.80 -12.46
N ALA A 480 -31.53 -13.66 -13.19
CA ALA A 480 -32.63 -14.63 -13.17
C ALA A 480 -32.22 -16.05 -13.64
N SER A 481 -31.20 -16.16 -14.49
CA SER A 481 -30.65 -17.44 -14.96
C SER A 481 -29.88 -18.16 -13.86
N PHE A 482 -29.05 -17.44 -13.10
CA PHE A 482 -28.34 -17.97 -11.93
C PHE A 482 -29.31 -18.35 -10.80
N ASP A 483 -30.29 -17.48 -10.50
CA ASP A 483 -31.31 -17.75 -9.48
C ASP A 483 -32.13 -19.01 -9.81
N PHE A 484 -32.44 -19.23 -11.09
CA PHE A 484 -33.13 -20.44 -11.52
C PHE A 484 -32.22 -21.69 -11.46
N ALA A 485 -30.94 -21.60 -11.81
CA ALA A 485 -30.01 -22.72 -11.73
C ALA A 485 -29.69 -23.13 -10.28
N LYS A 486 -29.83 -22.21 -9.31
CA LYS A 486 -29.63 -22.47 -7.88
C LYS A 486 -30.42 -23.70 -7.41
N ASN A 487 -29.71 -24.64 -6.78
CA ASN A 487 -30.23 -25.92 -6.28
C ASN A 487 -30.79 -26.88 -7.34
N LYS A 488 -30.47 -26.69 -8.62
CA LYS A 488 -30.76 -27.64 -9.69
C LYS A 488 -29.45 -28.24 -10.20
N PRO A 489 -29.46 -29.45 -10.80
CA PRO A 489 -28.28 -30.05 -11.40
C PRO A 489 -27.91 -29.39 -12.73
N ILE A 490 -27.79 -28.06 -12.74
CA ILE A 490 -27.47 -27.23 -13.91
C ILE A 490 -26.22 -26.43 -13.61
N GLU A 491 -25.27 -26.45 -14.54
CA GLU A 491 -24.08 -25.63 -14.52
C GLU A 491 -24.12 -24.62 -15.68
N LEU A 492 -23.79 -23.36 -15.37
CA LEU A 492 -23.76 -22.27 -16.31
C LEU A 492 -22.30 -21.87 -16.57
N ILE A 493 -21.86 -22.00 -17.82
CA ILE A 493 -20.52 -21.63 -18.27
C ILE A 493 -20.69 -20.45 -19.23
N ASP A 494 -20.24 -19.28 -18.80
CA ASP A 494 -20.23 -18.07 -19.62
C ASP A 494 -18.97 -17.98 -20.49
N GLY A 495 -18.87 -16.94 -21.32
CA GLY A 495 -17.79 -16.78 -22.28
C GLY A 495 -16.41 -16.73 -21.63
N ALA A 496 -16.29 -16.09 -20.48
CA ALA A 496 -15.04 -16.03 -19.73
C ALA A 496 -14.63 -17.41 -19.19
N ASN A 497 -15.58 -18.13 -18.58
CA ASN A 497 -15.32 -19.50 -18.08
C ASN A 497 -15.04 -20.48 -19.23
N LEU A 498 -15.68 -20.31 -20.39
CA LEU A 498 -15.41 -21.13 -21.57
C LEU A 498 -13.98 -20.95 -22.09
N LEU A 499 -13.51 -19.70 -22.20
CA LEU A 499 -12.14 -19.41 -22.62
C LEU A 499 -11.11 -20.03 -21.68
N TYR A 500 -11.35 -19.91 -20.37
CA TYR A 500 -10.52 -20.56 -19.34
C TYR A 500 -10.45 -22.08 -19.51
N LEU A 501 -11.61 -22.74 -19.66
CA LEU A 501 -11.66 -24.20 -19.80
C LEU A 501 -10.96 -24.71 -21.08
N LEU A 502 -11.06 -23.97 -22.19
CA LEU A 502 -10.37 -24.30 -23.44
C LEU A 502 -8.84 -24.20 -23.30
N GLU A 503 -8.35 -23.17 -22.63
CA GLU A 503 -6.92 -23.04 -22.38
C GLU A 503 -6.41 -24.15 -21.46
N GLU A 504 -7.07 -24.37 -20.32
CA GLU A 504 -6.66 -25.35 -19.31
C GLU A 504 -6.70 -26.80 -19.83
N HIS A 505 -7.76 -27.19 -20.54
CA HIS A 505 -7.99 -28.59 -20.89
C HIS A 505 -7.64 -28.97 -22.33
N THR A 506 -7.61 -28.00 -23.24
CA THR A 506 -7.27 -28.26 -24.66
C THR A 506 -6.03 -27.50 -25.12
N GLY A 507 -5.41 -26.68 -24.26
CA GLY A 507 -4.27 -25.82 -24.63
C GLY A 507 -4.64 -24.81 -25.71
N THR A 508 -5.93 -24.55 -25.90
CA THR A 508 -6.44 -23.74 -27.02
C THR A 508 -6.68 -22.32 -26.55
N ALA A 509 -5.74 -21.43 -26.86
CA ALA A 509 -5.93 -19.99 -26.67
C ALA A 509 -6.95 -19.47 -27.70
N ALA A 510 -8.14 -19.12 -27.24
CA ALA A 510 -9.24 -18.61 -28.06
C ALA A 510 -9.64 -17.20 -27.61
N LYS A 511 -10.45 -16.52 -28.43
CA LYS A 511 -11.04 -15.22 -28.09
C LYS A 511 -12.52 -15.18 -28.45
N ILE A 512 -13.26 -14.27 -27.85
CA ILE A 512 -14.68 -14.04 -28.18
C ILE A 512 -14.83 -12.56 -28.55
N VAL A 513 -14.95 -12.30 -29.85
CA VAL A 513 -15.20 -10.96 -30.39
C VAL A 513 -16.39 -11.05 -31.35
N PRO A 514 -17.57 -10.53 -30.98
CA PRO A 514 -18.74 -10.56 -31.85
C PRO A 514 -18.51 -9.72 -33.12
N PRO A 515 -18.76 -10.25 -34.33
CA PRO A 515 -18.66 -9.47 -35.58
C PRO A 515 -19.60 -8.26 -35.61
N GLU A 516 -19.20 -7.19 -36.31
CA GLU A 516 -20.08 -6.05 -36.57
C GLU A 516 -21.37 -6.51 -37.28
N GLY A 517 -22.52 -6.15 -36.71
CA GLY A 517 -23.83 -6.56 -37.24
C GLY A 517 -24.31 -7.97 -36.86
N TRP A 518 -23.59 -8.69 -35.98
CA TRP A 518 -24.05 -9.99 -35.47
C TRP A 518 -25.44 -9.90 -34.84
N LYS A 519 -26.34 -10.81 -35.23
CA LYS A 519 -27.67 -11.00 -34.64
C LYS A 519 -27.75 -12.40 -34.05
N ASP A 520 -28.15 -12.47 -32.79
CA ASP A 520 -28.34 -13.77 -32.15
C ASP A 520 -29.43 -14.58 -32.84
N PRO A 521 -29.24 -15.89 -33.02
CA PRO A 521 -30.29 -16.78 -33.50
C PRO A 521 -31.53 -16.61 -32.63
N LEU A 522 -32.69 -16.33 -33.25
CA LEU A 522 -33.96 -16.29 -32.54
C LEU A 522 -34.16 -17.64 -31.84
N PRO A 523 -34.68 -17.67 -30.59
CA PRO A 523 -35.03 -18.93 -29.95
C PRO A 523 -36.04 -19.64 -30.86
N ASP A 524 -35.72 -20.88 -31.25
CA ASP A 524 -36.56 -21.67 -32.14
C ASP A 524 -38.01 -21.62 -31.65
N SER A 525 -38.90 -21.04 -32.45
CA SER A 525 -40.33 -21.21 -32.24
C SER A 525 -40.65 -22.69 -32.40
N PRO A 526 -41.46 -23.30 -31.52
CA PRO A 526 -41.83 -24.70 -31.68
C PRO A 526 -42.49 -24.86 -33.06
N VAL A 527 -41.86 -25.67 -33.91
CA VAL A 527 -42.46 -26.10 -35.17
C VAL A 527 -43.64 -26.99 -34.78
N HIS A 528 -44.82 -26.37 -34.68
CA HIS A 528 -46.07 -27.09 -34.77
C HIS A 528 -46.27 -27.46 -36.24
N GLU A 529 -45.93 -28.70 -36.58
CA GLU A 529 -46.60 -29.49 -37.63
C GLU A 529 -46.48 -30.98 -37.36
#